data_AF-A0A928CWV9-F1
#
_entry.id   AF-A0A928CWV9-F1
#
_cell.length_a   1.000
_cell.length_b   1.000
_cell.length_c   1.000
_cell.angle_alpha   90.00
_cell.angle_beta   90.00
_cell.angle_gamma   90.00
#
_symmetry.space_group_name_H-M   'P 1'
#
loop_
_entity.id
_entity.type
_entity.pdbx_description
1 polymer ?
#
loop_
_entity_poly.entity_id
_entity_poly.type
_entity_poly.pdbx_seq_one_letter_code
_entity_poly.pdbx_strand_id
1 'polypeptide(L)' 'MAKCGAKTEIYSRVCGYFRPVSNWNQGKREEFKDRKEYEVPAKKACK' A
#
# COMPACT_ATOMS: atom_id res chain seq x y z
N MET A 1 -19.02 1.98 -15.86
CA MET A 1 -17.59 1.87 -15.52
C MET A 1 -17.02 0.64 -16.20
N ALA A 2 -16.06 0.79 -17.12
CA ALA A 2 -15.40 -0.33 -17.76
C ALA A 2 -14.47 -1.03 -16.73
N LYS A 3 -14.97 -2.09 -16.08
CA LYS A 3 -14.13 -3.00 -15.30
C LYS A 3 -13.52 -4.00 -16.29
N CYS A 4 -12.29 -3.75 -16.71
CA CYS A 4 -11.50 -4.80 -17.33
C CYS A 4 -11.33 -5.92 -16.27
N GLY A 5 -11.81 -7.14 -16.54
CA GLY A 5 -11.73 -8.28 -15.62
C GLY A 5 -10.32 -8.82 -15.41
N ALA A 6 -9.30 -8.03 -15.73
CA ALA A 6 -7.90 -8.39 -15.61
C ALA A 6 -7.43 -8.24 -14.15
N LYS A 7 -6.50 -9.10 -13.74
CA LYS A 7 -5.85 -9.00 -12.42
C LYS A 7 -5.03 -7.71 -12.37
N THR A 8 -5.33 -6.83 -11.41
CA THR A 8 -4.53 -5.63 -11.18
C THR A 8 -3.29 -5.99 -10.37
N GLU A 9 -2.13 -5.54 -10.83
CA GLU A 9 -0.88 -5.68 -10.07
C GLU A 9 -0.80 -4.61 -8.98
N ILE A 10 -0.57 -5.04 -7.74
CA ILE A 10 -0.51 -4.16 -6.58
C ILE A 10 0.95 -3.86 -6.26
N TYR A 11 1.29 -2.58 -6.21
CA TYR A 11 2.64 -2.09 -5.91
C TYR A 11 2.65 -1.40 -4.55
N SER A 12 3.76 -1.54 -3.82
CA SER A 12 3.97 -0.87 -2.55
C SER A 12 5.36 -0.24 -2.50
N ARG A 13 5.48 0.89 -1.78
CA ARG A 13 6.72 1.65 -1.66
C ARG A 13 7.61 1.05 -0.56
N VAL A 14 8.82 0.64 -0.94
CA VAL A 14 9.82 0.05 -0.04
C VAL A 14 11.13 0.83 -0.20
N CYS A 15 11.63 1.43 0.89
CA CYS A 15 12.91 2.13 0.97
C CYS A 15 13.23 3.03 -0.26
N GLY A 16 12.26 3.82 -0.70
CA GLY A 16 12.44 4.80 -1.78
C GLY A 16 11.90 4.42 -3.16
N TYR A 17 11.62 3.15 -3.46
CA TYR A 17 11.12 2.70 -4.78
C TYR A 17 9.85 1.83 -4.68
N PHE A 18 9.16 1.66 -5.80
CA PHE A 18 7.96 0.80 -5.90
C PHE A 18 8.35 -0.64 -6.24
N ARG A 19 7.82 -1.60 -5.48
CA ARG A 19 8.02 -3.04 -5.70
C ARG A 19 6.67 -3.76 -5.74
N PRO A 20 6.45 -4.72 -6.65
CA PRO A 20 5.21 -5.50 -6.67
C PRO A 20 5.06 -6.31 -5.39
N VAL A 21 3.87 -6.23 -4.79
CA VAL A 21 3.53 -6.93 -3.52
C VAL A 21 3.53 -8.44 -3.72
N SER A 22 3.23 -8.90 -4.93
CA SER A 22 3.27 -10.32 -5.32
C SER A 22 4.62 -10.99 -5.05
N ASN A 23 5.73 -10.24 -5.08
CA ASN A 23 7.09 -10.77 -4.85
C ASN A 23 7.58 -10.62 -3.40
N TRP A 24 6.73 -10.32 -2.42
CA TRP A 24 7.16 -10.14 -1.03
C TRP A 24 7.50 -11.46 -0.34
N ASN A 25 8.71 -11.55 0.21
CA ASN A 25 9.12 -12.63 1.09
C ASN A 25 8.37 -12.54 2.44
N GLN A 26 8.36 -13.62 3.22
CA GLN A 26 7.69 -13.67 4.52
C GLN A 26 8.11 -12.54 5.46
N GLY A 27 9.42 -12.34 5.65
CA GLY A 27 9.91 -11.27 6.52
C GLY A 27 9.49 -9.87 6.09
N LYS A 28 9.35 -9.59 4.78
CA LYS A 28 8.87 -8.28 4.30
C LYS A 28 7.37 -8.06 4.56
N ARG A 29 6.57 -9.13 4.59
CA ARG A 29 5.17 -9.06 5.01
C ARG A 29 5.05 -8.77 6.49
N GLU A 30 5.89 -9.39 7.32
CA GLU A 30 5.95 -9.13 8.76
C GLU A 30 6.43 -7.71 9.05
N GLU A 31 7.52 -7.26 8.43
CA GLU A 31 7.99 -5.87 8.56
C GLU A 31 6.93 -4.85 8.12
N PHE A 32 6.18 -5.12 7.06
CA PHE A 32 5.10 -4.23 6.64
C PHE A 32 3.95 -4.18 7.67
N LYS A 33 3.67 -5.31 8.33
CA LYS A 33 2.66 -5.41 9.40
C LYS A 33 3.03 -4.61 10.65
N ASP A 34 4.33 -4.52 10.95
CA ASP A 34 4.83 -3.79 12.10
C ASP A 34 4.88 -2.26 11.87
N ARG A 35 4.78 -1.81 10.60
CA ARG A 35 4.75 -0.38 10.28
C ARG A 35 3.52 0.28 10.91
N LYS A 36 3.76 1.36 11.65
CA LYS A 36 2.70 2.23 12.16
C LYS A 36 2.43 3.36 11.18
N GLU A 37 1.19 3.44 10.73
CA GLU A 37 0.69 4.58 9.96
C GLU A 37 0.44 5.76 10.90
N TYR A 38 0.77 6.96 10.42
CA TYR A 38 0.43 8.19 11.14
C TYR A 38 -1.02 8.51 10.86
N GLU A 39 -1.84 8.56 11.90
CA GLU A 39 -3.19 9.10 11.80
C GLU A 39 -3.07 10.60 11.55
N VAL A 40 -3.30 11.02 10.30
CA VAL A 40 -3.50 12.43 10.02
C VAL A 40 -4.84 12.82 10.66
N PRO A 41 -4.87 13.77 11.62
CA PRO A 41 -6.14 14.24 12.16
C PRO A 41 -6.93 14.76 10.98
N ALA A 42 -8.09 14.14 10.74
CA ALA A 42 -8.95 14.50 9.62
C ALA A 42 -9.18 16.00 9.69
N LYS A 43 -8.55 16.76 8.78
CA LYS A 43 -8.94 18.14 8.54
C LYS A 43 -10.39 18.03 8.13
N LYS A 44 -11.30 18.38 9.05
CA LYS A 44 -12.70 18.59 8.71
C LYS A 44 -12.67 19.45 7.45
N ALA A 45 -13.18 18.90 6.35
CA ALA A 45 -13.26 19.63 5.11
C ALA A 45 -13.86 21.00 5.44
N CYS A 46 -13.12 22.07 5.11
CA CYS A 46 -13.64 23.42 5.17
C CYS A 46 -14.93 23.40 4.37
N LYS A 47 -16.04 23.66 5.06
CA LYS A 47 -17.39 23.59 4.52
C LYS A 47 -17.69 24.87 3.76
#